data_AF-A0A971LH81-F1
#
_entry.id   AF-A0A971LH81-F1
#
_cell.length_a   1.000
_cell.length_b   1.000
_cell.length_c   1.000
_cell.angle_alpha   90.00
_cell.angle_beta   90.00
_cell.angle_gamma   90.00
#
_symmetry.space_group_name_H-M   'P 1'
#
loop_
_entity.id
_entity.type
_entity.pdbx_description
1 polymer ?
#
loop_
_entity_poly.entity_id
_entity_poly.type
_entity_poly.pdbx_seq_one_letter_code
_entity_poly.pdbx_strand_id
1 'polypeptide(L)'
;GYGMWFVISSLNKEFEYIVTNGDLDIDMIIARRKRKRVLSVKAKEFELMAQTGTVDERDSENSRYKTLDFSSSLNSKDRWFILTNYKSEKVKVIFEPDERMLKNLKRFNPSKIKYTGLLN
;
A
#
# COMPACT_ATOMS: atom_id res chain seq x y z
N GLY A 1 -38.88 0.11 -9.50
CA GLY A 1 -37.67 0.35 -8.70
C GLY A 1 -37.16 -0.98 -8.19
N TYR A 2 -35.84 -1.18 -8.23
CA TYR A 2 -35.15 -2.25 -7.50
C TYR A 2 -33.76 -1.71 -7.16
N GLY A 3 -33.67 -1.08 -5.99
CA GLY A 3 -32.39 -0.69 -5.41
C GLY A 3 -31.69 -1.96 -4.93
N MET A 4 -30.76 -2.47 -5.75
CA MET A 4 -29.83 -3.49 -5.30
C MET A 4 -28.88 -2.82 -4.30
N TRP A 5 -29.25 -2.90 -3.03
CA TRP A 5 -28.45 -2.41 -1.91
C TRP A 5 -27.16 -3.25 -1.89
N PHE A 6 -26.05 -2.64 -2.30
CA PHE A 6 -24.74 -3.24 -2.37
C PHE A 6 -24.26 -3.62 -0.96
N VAL A 7 -24.58 -4.83 -0.50
CA VAL A 7 -23.85 -5.47 0.60
C VAL A 7 -22.56 -6.07 0.03
N ILE A 8 -21.59 -5.20 -0.30
CA ILE A 8 -20.20 -5.59 -0.63
C ILE A 8 -19.27 -4.94 0.38
N SER A 9 -19.48 -5.21 1.67
CA SER A 9 -18.59 -4.71 2.72
C SER A 9 -17.51 -5.71 3.13
N SER A 10 -17.63 -7.00 2.77
CA SER A 10 -16.71 -8.04 3.28
C SER A 10 -16.24 -9.13 2.30
N LEU A 11 -16.83 -9.25 1.09
CA LEU A 11 -16.51 -10.37 0.17
C LEU A 11 -15.62 -10.02 -1.04
N ASN A 12 -15.20 -8.76 -1.26
CA ASN A 12 -14.40 -8.37 -2.44
C ASN A 12 -13.32 -7.32 -2.12
N LYS A 13 -12.37 -7.64 -1.25
CA LYS A 13 -11.13 -6.85 -1.10
C LYS A 13 -9.93 -7.63 -1.63
N GLU A 14 -10.07 -8.14 -2.85
CA GLU A 14 -8.96 -8.71 -3.60
C GLU A 14 -8.19 -7.55 -4.25
N PHE A 15 -6.90 -7.42 -3.97
CA PHE A 15 -6.03 -6.42 -4.57
C PHE A 15 -4.88 -7.08 -5.31
N GLU A 16 -4.44 -6.44 -6.38
CA GLU A 16 -3.25 -6.79 -7.15
C GLU A 16 -2.28 -5.61 -7.07
N TYR A 17 -1.00 -5.90 -6.85
CA TYR A 17 0.04 -4.90 -6.73
C TYR A 17 1.05 -5.07 -7.86
N ILE A 18 1.43 -3.97 -8.50
CA ILE A 18 2.44 -3.99 -9.56
C ILE A 18 3.48 -2.92 -9.23
N VAL A 19 4.76 -3.30 -9.28
CA VAL A 19 5.88 -2.35 -9.22
C VAL A 19 6.62 -2.37 -10.54
N THR A 20 6.62 -1.23 -11.24
CA THR A 20 7.33 -1.06 -12.52
C THR A 20 8.16 0.21 -12.46
N ASN A 21 9.49 0.10 -12.62
CA ASN A 21 10.40 1.26 -12.61
C ASN A 21 10.21 2.21 -11.40
N GLY A 22 9.91 1.66 -10.23
CA GLY A 22 9.67 2.43 -9.02
C GLY A 22 8.27 3.04 -8.90
N ASP A 23 7.40 2.86 -9.89
CA ASP A 23 5.97 3.18 -9.78
C ASP A 23 5.25 2.00 -9.11
N LEU A 24 4.52 2.27 -8.03
CA LEU A 24 3.64 1.34 -7.34
C LEU A 24 2.20 1.60 -7.75
N ASP A 25 1.59 0.57 -8.29
CA ASP A 25 0.19 0.54 -8.69
C ASP A 25 -0.58 -0.50 -7.87
N ILE A 26 -1.76 -0.11 -7.38
CA ILE A 26 -2.66 -1.01 -6.66
C ILE A 26 -4.00 -1.04 -7.40
N ASP A 27 -4.37 -2.23 -7.85
CA ASP A 27 -5.59 -2.53 -8.58
C ASP A 27 -6.55 -3.32 -7.69
N MET A 28 -7.78 -2.84 -7.55
CA MET A 28 -8.84 -3.60 -6.90
C MET A 28 -9.49 -4.56 -7.90
N ILE A 29 -9.59 -5.83 -7.54
CA ILE A 29 -10.25 -6.87 -8.33
C ILE A 29 -11.74 -6.90 -7.96
N ILE A 30 -12.60 -6.73 -8.96
CA ILE A 30 -14.05 -6.75 -8.84
C ILE A 30 -14.58 -7.98 -9.55
N ALA A 31 -15.19 -8.89 -8.78
CA ALA A 31 -15.80 -10.12 -9.27
C ALA A 31 -14.85 -10.96 -10.14
N ARG A 32 -13.55 -11.00 -9.79
CA ARG A 32 -12.45 -11.72 -10.49
C ARG A 32 -12.24 -11.36 -11.97
N ARG A 33 -13.03 -10.44 -12.52
CA ARG A 33 -13.07 -10.10 -13.95
C ARG A 33 -12.51 -8.72 -14.26
N LYS A 34 -12.77 -7.73 -13.40
CA LYS A 34 -12.42 -6.32 -13.66
C LYS A 34 -11.40 -5.83 -12.66
N ARG A 35 -10.35 -5.17 -13.15
CA ARG A 35 -9.39 -4.44 -12.32
C ARG A 35 -9.73 -2.95 -12.36
N LYS A 36 -9.69 -2.28 -11.20
CA LYS A 36 -9.82 -0.83 -11.09
C LYS A 36 -8.62 -0.29 -10.32
N ARG A 37 -7.82 0.56 -10.97
CA ARG A 37 -6.73 1.28 -10.33
C ARG A 37 -7.27 2.17 -9.20
N VAL A 38 -6.86 1.86 -7.97
CA VAL A 38 -7.26 2.61 -6.77
C VAL A 38 -6.13 3.46 -6.20
N LEU A 39 -4.88 3.11 -6.50
CA LEU A 39 -3.69 3.89 -6.15
C LEU A 39 -2.63 3.77 -7.25
N SER A 40 -1.96 4.89 -7.54
CA SER A 40 -0.73 4.92 -8.36
C SER A 40 0.17 6.00 -7.77
N VAL A 41 1.36 5.61 -7.30
CA VAL A 41 2.31 6.46 -6.58
C VAL A 41 3.75 6.08 -6.93
N LYS A 42 4.69 7.02 -6.76
CA LYS A 42 6.09 6.81 -7.16
C LYS A 42 6.97 6.64 -5.94
N ALA A 43 7.82 5.61 -5.92
CA ALA A 43 8.73 5.32 -4.81
C ALA A 43 9.61 6.52 -4.44
N LYS A 44 10.05 7.30 -5.43
CA LYS A 44 10.86 8.51 -5.24
C LYS A 44 10.14 9.61 -4.43
N GLU A 45 8.81 9.57 -4.35
CA GLU A 45 7.97 10.53 -3.63
C GLU A 45 7.58 10.02 -2.23
N PHE A 46 7.96 8.80 -1.88
CA PHE A 46 7.66 8.25 -0.56
C PHE A 46 8.41 9.04 0.52
N GLU A 47 7.67 9.50 1.53
CA GLU A 47 8.22 10.14 2.71
C GLU A 47 8.87 9.09 3.64
N LEU A 48 8.26 7.90 3.69
CA LEU A 48 8.71 6.74 4.46
C LEU A 48 8.01 5.47 3.96
N MET A 49 8.70 4.33 3.99
CA MET A 49 8.12 2.99 3.90
C MET A 49 8.74 2.07 4.95
N ALA A 50 7.89 1.40 5.74
CA ALA A 50 8.32 0.49 6.80
C ALA A 50 7.25 -0.59 7.07
N GLN A 51 7.60 -1.62 7.84
CA GLN A 51 6.64 -2.61 8.31
C GLN A 51 5.66 -1.99 9.32
N THR A 52 4.43 -2.50 9.34
CA THR A 52 3.47 -2.17 10.40
C THR A 52 3.93 -2.74 11.75
N GLY A 53 3.39 -2.23 12.86
CA GLY A 53 3.77 -2.57 14.24
C GLY A 53 5.07 -1.92 14.72
N THR A 54 5.77 -1.17 13.86
CA THR A 54 7.03 -0.50 14.17
C THR A 54 6.84 0.82 14.90
N VAL A 55 7.91 1.34 15.51
CA VAL A 55 7.90 2.69 16.12
C VAL A 55 7.56 3.76 15.08
N ASP A 56 8.05 3.59 13.86
CA ASP A 56 7.75 4.49 12.74
C ASP A 56 6.26 4.61 12.44
N GLU A 57 5.51 3.51 12.57
CA GLU A 57 4.07 3.54 12.39
C GLU A 57 3.40 4.36 13.48
N ARG A 58 3.79 4.16 14.75
CA ARG A 58 3.27 4.93 15.89
C ARG A 58 3.56 6.42 15.75
N ASP A 59 4.77 6.77 15.33
CA ASP A 59 5.15 8.16 15.11
C ASP A 59 4.33 8.79 13.98
N SER A 60 3.97 8.01 12.95
CA SER A 60 3.12 8.47 11.85
C SER A 60 1.68 8.74 12.29
N GLU A 61 1.17 8.11 13.36
CA GLU A 61 -0.20 8.32 13.86
C GLU A 61 -0.41 9.72 14.44
N ASN A 62 0.66 10.37 14.93
CA ASN A 62 0.61 11.76 15.36
C ASN A 62 0.47 12.74 14.19
N SER A 63 0.64 12.27 12.96
CA SER A 63 0.50 13.05 11.74
C SER A 63 -0.87 12.80 11.08
N ARG A 64 -1.45 13.84 10.47
CA ARG A 64 -2.79 13.78 9.83
C ARG A 64 -2.77 13.04 8.47
N TYR A 65 -2.33 11.78 8.45
CA TYR A 65 -2.42 10.93 7.27
C TYR A 65 -3.79 10.26 7.17
N LYS A 66 -4.41 10.36 6.00
CA LYS A 66 -5.59 9.54 5.68
C LYS A 66 -5.14 8.11 5.39
N THR A 67 -5.71 7.14 6.09
CA THR A 67 -5.32 5.73 5.90
C THR A 67 -6.08 5.11 4.73
N LEU A 68 -5.33 4.50 3.81
CA LEU A 68 -5.83 3.68 2.71
C LEU A 68 -5.28 2.26 2.91
N ASP A 69 -6.11 1.36 3.41
CA ASP A 69 -5.71 -0.02 3.67
C ASP A 69 -6.14 -0.95 2.53
N PHE A 70 -5.14 -1.48 1.83
CA PHE A 70 -5.27 -2.43 0.73
C PHE A 70 -4.74 -3.82 1.11
N SER A 71 -4.48 -4.10 2.39
CA SER A 71 -4.07 -5.44 2.83
C SER A 71 -5.24 -6.43 2.84
N SER A 72 -4.93 -7.72 2.68
CA SER A 72 -5.91 -8.80 2.70
C SER A 72 -6.50 -9.06 4.11
N SER A 73 -5.73 -8.77 5.15
CA SER A 73 -6.12 -8.97 6.55
C SER A 73 -5.38 -8.01 7.48
N LEU A 74 -6.08 -7.48 8.48
CA LEU A 74 -5.46 -6.67 9.55
C LEU A 74 -4.45 -7.46 10.39
N ASN A 75 -4.58 -8.79 10.44
CA ASN A 75 -3.76 -9.68 11.26
C ASN A 75 -2.53 -10.23 10.52
N SER A 76 -2.34 -9.87 9.25
CA SER A 76 -1.19 -10.31 8.48
C SER A 76 0.11 -9.70 9.02
N LYS A 77 1.14 -10.54 9.19
CA LYS A 77 2.46 -10.12 9.69
C LYS A 77 3.31 -9.45 8.60
N ASP A 78 2.93 -9.59 7.34
CA ASP A 78 3.70 -9.13 6.18
C ASP A 78 3.19 -7.77 5.65
N ARG A 79 2.51 -7.00 6.51
CA ARG A 79 1.97 -5.69 6.17
C ARG A 79 3.06 -4.63 6.25
N TRP A 80 3.14 -3.84 5.18
CA TRP A 80 3.96 -2.65 5.08
C TRP A 80 3.07 -1.44 4.91
N PHE A 81 3.57 -0.28 5.34
CA PHE A 81 2.95 1.00 5.07
C PHE A 81 3.88 1.94 4.30
N ILE A 82 3.29 2.84 3.53
CA ILE A 82 3.95 3.95 2.84
C ILE A 82 3.28 5.25 3.27
N LEU A 83 4.08 6.24 3.63
CA LEU A 83 3.63 7.63 3.76
C LEU A 83 3.97 8.37 2.47
N THR A 84 2.97 8.96 1.82
CA THR A 84 3.13 9.67 0.55
C THR A 84 2.02 10.70 0.37
N ASN A 85 2.18 11.58 -0.61
CA ASN A 85 1.09 12.42 -1.09
C ASN A 85 0.34 11.69 -2.22
N TYR A 86 -0.99 11.75 -2.20
CA TYR A 86 -1.85 11.20 -3.25
C TYR A 86 -3.06 12.12 -3.42
N LYS A 87 -3.28 12.64 -4.63
CA LYS A 87 -4.36 13.58 -4.94
C LYS A 87 -4.43 14.77 -3.97
N SER A 88 -3.27 15.35 -3.68
CA SER A 88 -3.10 16.49 -2.74
C SER A 88 -3.46 16.18 -1.28
N GLU A 89 -3.64 14.91 -0.91
CA GLU A 89 -3.80 14.47 0.47
C GLU A 89 -2.55 13.70 0.93
N LYS A 90 -2.14 13.92 2.18
CA LYS A 90 -1.19 13.04 2.86
C LYS A 90 -1.88 11.72 3.19
N VAL A 91 -1.36 10.62 2.66
CA VAL A 91 -1.94 9.29 2.85
C VAL A 91 -0.94 8.31 3.47
N LYS A 92 -1.47 7.42 4.31
CA LYS A 92 -0.80 6.21 4.79
C LYS A 92 -1.40 5.03 4.03
N VAL A 93 -0.63 4.46 3.13
CA VAL A 93 -1.05 3.32 2.30
C VAL A 93 -0.56 2.05 2.97
N ILE A 94 -1.45 1.10 3.28
CA ILE A 94 -1.08 -0.21 3.85
C ILE A 94 -1.32 -1.29 2.80
N PHE A 95 -0.35 -2.19 2.61
CA PHE A 95 -0.40 -3.28 1.63
C PHE A 95 0.60 -4.39 2.00
N GLU A 96 0.64 -5.46 1.21
CA GLU A 96 1.45 -6.66 1.47
C GLU A 96 2.41 -6.93 0.30
N PRO A 97 3.53 -6.17 0.17
CA PRO A 97 4.51 -6.38 -0.88
C PRO A 97 5.28 -7.69 -0.69
N ASP A 98 5.64 -8.33 -1.80
CA ASP A 98 6.64 -9.40 -1.79
C ASP A 98 8.08 -8.85 -1.73
N GLU A 99 9.05 -9.75 -1.56
CA GLU A 99 10.47 -9.38 -1.48
C GLU A 99 10.99 -8.69 -2.75
N ARG A 100 10.46 -9.07 -3.92
CA ARG A 100 10.86 -8.49 -5.21
C ARG A 100 10.41 -7.04 -5.31
N MET A 101 9.18 -6.74 -4.88
CA MET A 101 8.65 -5.38 -4.79
C MET A 101 9.45 -4.55 -3.81
N LEU A 102 9.76 -5.09 -2.62
CA LEU A 102 10.60 -4.41 -1.62
C LEU A 102 11.97 -4.03 -2.17
N LYS A 103 12.68 -4.98 -2.81
CA LYS A 103 13.97 -4.72 -3.47
C LYS A 103 13.87 -3.68 -4.57
N ASN A 104 12.82 -3.76 -5.41
CA ASN A 104 12.61 -2.80 -6.50
C ASN A 104 12.38 -1.40 -5.94
N LEU A 105 11.40 -1.21 -5.06
CA LEU A 105 11.08 0.09 -4.46
C LEU A 105 12.32 0.66 -3.74
N LYS A 106 13.02 -0.16 -2.94
CA LYS A 106 14.25 0.23 -2.23
C LYS A 106 15.33 0.79 -3.16
N ARG A 107 15.46 0.26 -4.38
CA ARG A 107 16.41 0.79 -5.38
C ARG A 107 16.09 2.22 -5.80
N PHE A 108 14.81 2.60 -5.84
CA PHE A 108 14.37 3.94 -6.27
C PHE A 108 14.33 4.96 -5.13
N ASN A 109 14.21 4.52 -3.88
CA ASN A 109 14.28 5.41 -2.72
C ASN A 109 14.99 4.76 -1.52
N PRO A 110 16.33 4.58 -1.57
CA PRO A 110 17.07 3.81 -0.58
C PRO A 110 16.99 4.36 0.84
N SER A 111 16.94 5.69 1.01
CA SER A 111 16.97 6.31 2.33
C SER A 111 15.60 6.30 3.04
N LYS A 112 14.50 6.21 2.29
CA LYS A 112 13.15 6.27 2.85
C LYS A 112 12.50 4.91 3.06
N ILE A 113 13.06 3.85 2.50
CA ILE A 113 12.50 2.50 2.58
C ILE A 113 13.30 1.67 3.57
N LYS A 114 12.70 1.28 4.70
CA LYS A 114 13.35 0.52 5.79
C LYS A 114 13.38 -0.99 5.54
N TYR A 115 13.77 -1.40 4.33
CA TYR A 115 14.02 -2.79 3.96
C TYR A 115 15.52 -3.11 4.07
N THR A 116 15.87 -4.15 4.85
CA THR A 116 17.26 -4.54 5.18
C THR A 116 17.74 -5.81 4.46
N GLY A 117 16.87 -6.52 3.73
CA GLY A 117 17.21 -7.77 3.02
C GLY A 117 18.07 -7.60 1.75
N LEU A 118 18.93 -6.57 1.70
CA LEU A 118 19.97 -6.37 0.69
C LEU A 118 21.37 -6.77 1.19
N LEU A 119 21.49 -7.23 2.45
CA LEU A 119 22.76 -7.55 3.10
C LEU A 119 23.13 -9.05 3.13
N ASN A 120 22.46 -9.88 2.33
CA ASN A 120 22.77 -11.30 2.20
C ASN A 120 23.30 -11.62 0.81
#